data_AF-A0A8C9J6J5-F1
#
_entry.id   AF-A0A8C9J6J5-F1
#
_cell.length_a   1.000
_cell.length_b   1.000
_cell.length_c   1.000
_cell.angle_alpha   90.00
_cell.angle_beta   90.00
_cell.angle_gamma   90.00
#
_symmetry.space_group_name_H-M   'P 1'
#
loop_
_entity.id
_entity.type
_entity.pdbx_description
1 polymer ?
#
loop_
_entity_poly.entity_id
_entity_poly.type
_entity_poly.pdbx_seq_one_letter_code
_entity_poly.pdbx_strand_id
1 'polypeptide(L)'
;MSNKAGASKKRSQQLKKTPKRKTDDEEVELPERKVRNTAKNKNPKHLPSEVTGQTEHTNLKRVKVAFNKRKTWQPLSKRSREHLQAMMESVIITILSNNIREHEQVQYHLNYLKKRLLQLCENLKVPPRKLKDLTNVSSLLKMERAEHRANEEGLALLQEEIDKILETIESMTGSVHSLKNKIQILTSEVEEEEEKVKQMFQIDSGVLCLPELSQKSLKAPTLQKEILTLIPNHNALLKDLDVLHNSSQMKNMLTFIEEAYKDWIRLQALSCQHRARHRARIHEQRVHVLS
;
A
#
# COMPACT_ATOMS: atom_id res chain seq x y z
N MET A 1 17.71 -43.69 18.28
CA MET A 1 17.11 -44.75 19.12
C MET A 1 17.86 -44.87 20.44
N SER A 2 17.16 -44.77 21.58
CA SER A 2 17.44 -45.52 22.81
C SER A 2 16.48 -45.09 23.91
N ASN A 3 15.52 -45.96 24.24
CA ASN A 3 14.63 -45.81 25.38
C ASN A 3 15.30 -46.42 26.63
N LYS A 4 15.14 -45.80 27.81
CA LYS A 4 14.86 -46.58 29.03
C LYS A 4 14.15 -45.74 30.09
N ALA A 5 13.24 -46.39 30.83
CA ALA A 5 12.33 -45.76 31.77
C ALA A 5 12.40 -46.42 33.16
N GLY A 6 11.82 -45.75 34.17
CA GLY A 6 11.54 -46.28 35.50
C GLY A 6 12.44 -45.73 36.62
N ALA A 7 11.98 -45.52 37.86
CA ALA A 7 10.60 -45.61 38.35
C ALA A 7 10.38 -44.87 39.70
N SER A 8 9.16 -44.32 39.87
CA SER A 8 8.35 -44.23 41.11
C SER A 8 9.00 -44.13 42.51
N LYS A 9 8.60 -43.10 43.28
CA LYS A 9 8.25 -43.25 44.71
C LYS A 9 7.18 -42.26 45.22
N LYS A 10 6.17 -42.84 45.88
CA LYS A 10 5.08 -42.27 46.72
C LYS A 10 5.64 -41.48 47.94
N ARG A 11 4.92 -40.68 48.77
CA ARG A 11 3.53 -40.14 48.87
C ARG A 11 3.43 -39.24 50.12
N SER A 12 2.68 -38.12 50.08
CA SER A 12 1.91 -37.51 51.20
C SER A 12 1.29 -36.19 50.69
N GLN A 13 -0.03 -35.95 50.59
CA GLN A 13 -1.14 -36.00 51.55
C GLN A 13 -1.01 -35.08 52.77
N GLN A 14 -1.50 -33.84 52.64
CA GLN A 14 -2.45 -33.31 53.61
C GLN A 14 -3.40 -32.26 53.02
N LEU A 15 -4.70 -32.57 53.10
CA LEU A 15 -5.83 -31.72 52.66
C LEU A 15 -6.62 -31.35 53.93
N LYS A 16 -6.60 -30.07 54.34
CA LYS A 16 -7.47 -29.47 55.36
C LYS A 16 -7.57 -27.97 55.11
N LYS A 17 -8.66 -27.24 55.39
CA LYS A 17 -10.12 -27.55 55.51
C LYS A 17 -10.79 -26.16 55.51
N THR A 18 -11.87 -25.95 54.76
CA THR A 18 -12.71 -24.74 54.92
C THR A 18 -13.70 -24.95 56.07
N PRO A 19 -14.01 -23.94 56.90
CA PRO A 19 -15.18 -23.94 57.76
C PRO A 19 -16.34 -23.18 57.10
N LYS A 20 -17.50 -23.83 57.05
CA LYS A 20 -18.77 -23.27 56.56
C LYS A 20 -19.50 -22.60 57.72
N ARG A 21 -19.92 -21.35 57.50
CA ARG A 21 -21.18 -20.70 57.91
C ARG A 21 -21.97 -21.34 59.08
N LYS A 22 -22.25 -20.55 60.11
CA LYS A 22 -23.56 -20.55 60.79
C LYS A 22 -24.05 -19.10 60.96
N THR A 23 -25.36 -18.94 60.78
CA THR A 23 -26.16 -17.77 61.15
C THR A 23 -26.63 -17.98 62.59
N ASP A 24 -26.84 -16.92 63.36
CA ASP A 24 -28.06 -16.74 64.15
C ASP A 24 -28.25 -15.25 64.44
N ASP A 25 -29.51 -14.82 64.46
CA ASP A 25 -29.99 -13.48 64.82
C ASP A 25 -30.27 -13.45 66.32
N GLU A 26 -29.90 -12.38 67.01
CA GLU A 26 -30.63 -11.96 68.22
C GLU A 26 -30.45 -10.46 68.48
N GLU A 27 -31.58 -9.75 68.61
CA GLU A 27 -31.63 -8.39 69.14
C GLU A 27 -31.34 -8.40 70.64
N VAL A 28 -30.41 -7.58 71.13
CA VAL A 28 -30.48 -7.04 72.50
C VAL A 28 -30.05 -5.57 72.52
N GLU A 29 -30.75 -4.80 73.33
CA GLU A 29 -30.78 -3.33 73.35
C GLU A 29 -29.53 -2.64 73.96
N LEU A 30 -29.61 -1.31 73.93
CA LEU A 30 -28.72 -0.32 74.53
C LEU A 30 -28.40 -0.58 76.02
N PRO A 31 -27.33 0.07 76.52
CA PRO A 31 -27.60 0.97 77.65
C PRO A 31 -27.17 2.42 77.39
N GLU A 32 -28.09 3.35 77.64
CA GLU A 32 -27.81 4.78 77.67
C GLU A 32 -26.98 5.21 78.91
N ARG A 33 -26.57 6.48 78.89
CA ARG A 33 -26.19 7.35 80.03
C ARG A 33 -24.80 7.13 80.65
N LYS A 34 -23.93 8.10 80.34
CA LYS A 34 -23.75 9.21 81.31
C LYS A 34 -23.32 10.53 80.65
N VAL A 35 -24.24 11.49 80.67
CA VAL A 35 -23.94 12.91 80.42
C VAL A 35 -23.20 13.47 81.64
N ARG A 36 -22.10 14.20 81.42
CA ARG A 36 -21.64 15.20 82.40
C ARG A 36 -21.15 16.45 81.68
N ASN A 37 -21.95 17.51 81.80
CA ASN A 37 -21.67 18.81 81.20
C ASN A 37 -20.68 19.60 82.06
N THR A 38 -19.68 20.21 81.45
CA THR A 38 -18.98 21.38 82.00
C THR A 38 -18.83 22.42 80.89
N ALA A 39 -19.59 23.50 81.00
CA ALA A 39 -19.59 24.58 80.02
C ALA A 39 -18.66 25.72 80.46
N LYS A 40 -17.99 26.35 79.47
CA LYS A 40 -17.95 27.82 79.22
C LYS A 40 -16.74 28.19 78.35
N ASN A 41 -16.99 28.62 77.11
CA ASN A 41 -16.38 29.86 76.62
C ASN A 41 -17.25 30.53 75.53
N LYS A 42 -17.09 31.84 75.35
CA LYS A 42 -17.76 32.72 74.37
C LYS A 42 -16.66 33.58 73.71
N ASN A 43 -16.79 34.20 72.54
CA ASN A 43 -17.88 34.41 71.56
C ASN A 43 -17.18 34.73 70.19
N PRO A 44 -17.83 35.27 69.13
CA PRO A 44 -19.22 35.18 68.67
C PRO A 44 -19.37 34.82 67.16
N LYS A 45 -20.58 34.35 66.82
CA LYS A 45 -21.36 34.64 65.59
C LYS A 45 -20.70 34.56 64.19
N HIS A 46 -20.96 33.42 63.56
CA HIS A 46 -21.16 33.26 62.11
C HIS A 46 -22.33 34.14 61.62
N LEU A 47 -22.26 34.67 60.40
CA LEU A 47 -23.42 35.12 59.61
C LEU A 47 -23.54 34.20 58.38
N PRO A 48 -24.73 33.65 58.06
CA PRO A 48 -24.93 32.89 56.84
C PRO A 48 -25.12 33.85 55.66
N SER A 49 -24.40 33.61 54.55
CA SER A 49 -24.76 34.19 53.25
C SER A 49 -25.43 33.10 52.43
N GLU A 50 -26.74 33.23 52.28
CA GLU A 50 -27.58 32.30 51.53
C GLU A 50 -27.54 32.72 50.05
N VAL A 51 -26.59 32.15 49.31
CA VAL A 51 -26.56 32.26 47.83
C VAL A 51 -26.58 30.86 47.25
N THR A 52 -27.76 30.50 46.73
CA THR A 52 -28.04 29.26 46.03
C THR A 52 -27.13 29.11 44.82
N GLY A 53 -26.25 28.11 44.85
CA GLY A 53 -25.38 27.75 43.75
C GLY A 53 -24.86 26.33 43.93
N GLN A 54 -25.57 25.34 43.41
CA GLN A 54 -25.14 23.94 43.44
C GLN A 54 -23.82 23.78 42.69
N THR A 55 -22.71 23.79 43.43
CA THR A 55 -21.47 23.20 42.97
C THR A 55 -21.41 21.80 43.55
N GLU A 56 -21.61 20.78 42.71
CA GLU A 56 -21.54 19.39 43.13
C GLU A 56 -20.11 19.05 43.58
N HIS A 57 -19.85 19.16 44.88
CA HIS A 57 -18.60 18.69 45.46
C HIS A 57 -18.54 17.17 45.37
N THR A 58 -17.92 16.69 44.29
CA THR A 58 -17.58 15.28 44.08
C THR A 58 -16.96 14.72 45.36
N ASN A 59 -17.65 13.73 45.95
CA ASN A 59 -17.34 13.20 47.27
C ASN A 59 -16.06 12.33 47.24
N LEU A 60 -14.91 12.99 47.12
CA LEU A 60 -13.60 12.34 47.18
C LEU A 60 -13.44 11.63 48.52
N LYS A 61 -13.45 10.29 48.50
CA LYS A 61 -13.24 9.43 49.67
C LYS A 61 -11.91 9.80 50.33
N ARG A 62 -11.96 10.63 51.38
CA ARG A 62 -10.79 11.12 52.11
C ARG A 62 -10.15 9.95 52.87
N VAL A 63 -9.16 9.30 52.23
CA VAL A 63 -8.41 8.18 52.81
C VAL A 63 -7.65 8.66 54.06
N LYS A 64 -8.23 8.43 55.25
CA LYS A 64 -7.59 8.69 56.54
C LYS A 64 -6.44 7.69 56.76
N VAL A 65 -5.25 8.02 56.24
CA VAL A 65 -4.03 7.27 56.54
C VAL A 65 -3.67 7.46 58.02
N ALA A 66 -3.66 6.36 58.77
CA ALA A 66 -3.29 6.35 60.19
C ALA A 66 -1.93 7.00 60.44
N PHE A 67 -1.83 7.81 61.50
CA PHE A 67 -0.63 8.61 61.82
C PHE A 67 0.66 7.78 61.86
N ASN A 68 0.59 6.56 62.39
CA ASN A 68 1.73 5.63 62.48
C ASN A 68 2.30 5.27 61.10
N LYS A 69 1.46 5.16 60.06
CA LYS A 69 1.89 4.91 58.67
C LYS A 69 2.46 6.16 57.98
N ARG A 70 2.30 7.34 58.57
CA ARG A 70 2.84 8.62 58.08
C ARG A 70 4.25 8.93 58.61
N LYS A 71 4.70 8.22 59.65
CA LYS A 71 6.07 8.33 60.19
C LYS A 71 7.15 7.76 59.26
N THR A 72 6.79 6.84 58.36
CA THR A 72 7.70 6.25 57.37
C THR A 72 7.74 7.00 56.04
N TRP A 73 7.03 8.13 55.92
CA TRP A 73 6.99 8.94 54.71
C TRP A 73 8.26 9.78 54.58
N GLN A 74 8.87 9.72 53.40
CA GLN A 74 10.13 10.40 53.11
C GLN A 74 9.86 11.76 52.44
N PRO A 75 10.74 12.76 52.59
CA PRO A 75 10.70 13.97 51.78
C PRO A 75 10.78 13.65 50.27
N LEU A 76 10.21 14.53 49.45
CA LEU A 76 10.22 14.37 48.00
C LEU A 76 11.65 14.37 47.43
N SER A 77 12.00 13.34 46.63
CA SER A 77 13.37 13.14 46.15
C SER A 77 13.83 14.27 45.22
N LYS A 78 15.11 14.63 45.27
CA LYS A 78 15.70 15.74 44.48
C LYS A 78 15.33 15.65 42.99
N ARG A 79 15.54 14.49 42.36
CA ARG A 79 15.19 14.22 40.96
C ARG A 79 13.71 14.44 40.63
N SER A 80 12.80 14.11 41.57
CA SER A 80 11.37 14.37 41.36
C SER A 80 10.98 15.84 41.55
N ARG A 81 11.69 16.59 42.42
CA ARG A 81 11.54 18.05 42.53
C ARG A 81 12.05 18.76 41.27
N GLU A 82 13.22 18.36 40.75
CA GLU A 82 13.78 18.87 39.49
C GLU A 82 12.85 18.60 38.30
N HIS A 83 12.28 17.39 38.19
CA HIS A 83 11.30 17.07 37.15
C HIS A 83 10.01 17.90 37.28
N LEU A 84 9.45 18.05 38.48
CA LEU A 84 8.29 18.90 38.71
C LEU A 84 8.58 20.37 38.38
N GLN A 85 9.78 20.87 38.71
CA GLN A 85 10.22 22.20 38.35
C GLN A 85 10.29 22.38 36.82
N ALA A 86 10.91 21.43 36.10
CA ALA A 86 11.01 21.47 34.64
C ALA A 86 9.63 21.39 33.96
N MET A 87 8.71 20.59 34.49
CA MET A 87 7.32 20.54 34.03
C MET A 87 6.60 21.89 34.23
N MET A 88 6.79 22.54 35.40
CA MET A 88 6.24 23.88 35.65
C MET A 88 6.86 24.92 34.71
N GLU A 89 8.18 24.86 34.47
CA GLU A 89 8.87 25.75 33.54
C GLU A 89 8.35 25.60 32.10
N SER A 90 8.17 24.37 31.62
CA SER A 90 7.57 24.07 30.31
C SER A 90 6.13 24.61 30.17
N VAL A 91 5.28 24.41 31.19
CA VAL A 91 3.91 24.94 31.20
C VAL A 91 3.91 26.47 31.22
N ILE A 92 4.82 27.10 31.99
CA ILE A 92 4.96 28.56 32.00
C ILE A 92 5.38 29.07 30.62
N ILE A 93 6.37 28.46 29.98
CA ILE A 93 6.80 28.82 28.61
C ILE A 93 5.62 28.70 27.63
N THR A 94 4.83 27.63 27.71
CA THR A 94 3.68 27.41 26.82
C THR A 94 2.55 28.42 27.04
N ILE A 95 2.28 28.82 28.30
CA ILE A 95 1.28 29.86 28.59
C ILE A 95 1.77 31.22 28.09
N LEU A 96 3.07 31.51 28.25
CA LEU A 96 3.67 32.76 27.80
C LEU A 96 3.77 32.85 26.28
N SER A 97 4.08 31.76 25.56
CA SER A 97 4.08 31.74 24.09
C SER A 97 2.70 31.93 23.48
N ASN A 98 1.65 31.51 24.20
CA ASN A 98 0.26 31.59 23.73
C ASN A 98 -0.42 32.92 24.08
N ASN A 99 0.18 33.75 24.95
CA ASN A 99 -0.41 35.02 25.36
C ASN A 99 0.32 36.22 24.73
N ILE A 100 -0.40 36.92 23.85
CA ILE A 100 0.11 38.05 23.05
C ILE A 100 0.11 39.37 23.87
N ARG A 101 -0.56 39.44 25.04
CA ARG A 101 -0.67 40.66 25.86
C ARG A 101 -0.27 40.44 27.32
N GLU A 102 0.28 41.48 27.94
CA GLU A 102 0.60 41.54 29.38
C GLU A 102 1.55 40.44 29.89
N HIS A 103 2.46 39.99 29.01
CA HIS A 103 3.44 38.91 29.27
C HIS A 103 4.18 39.07 30.61
N GLU A 104 4.62 40.29 30.96
CA GLU A 104 5.38 40.58 32.19
C GLU A 104 4.59 40.31 33.47
N GLN A 105 3.32 40.71 33.53
CA GLN A 105 2.45 40.50 34.69
C GLN A 105 2.11 39.01 34.84
N VAL A 106 1.78 38.35 33.73
CA VAL A 106 1.51 36.90 33.69
C VAL A 106 2.76 36.12 34.11
N GLN A 107 3.93 36.47 33.58
CA GLN A 107 5.22 35.88 33.96
C GLN A 107 5.55 36.09 35.45
N TYR A 108 5.25 37.26 36.02
CA TYR A 108 5.43 37.53 37.44
C TYR A 108 4.54 36.61 38.30
N HIS A 109 3.23 36.55 38.02
CA HIS A 109 2.28 35.74 38.77
C HIS A 109 2.58 34.24 38.65
N LEU A 110 2.93 33.76 37.45
CA LEU A 110 3.33 32.37 37.20
C LEU A 110 4.63 32.00 37.95
N ASN A 111 5.64 32.87 37.95
CA ASN A 111 6.88 32.63 38.70
C ASN A 111 6.68 32.69 40.22
N TYR A 112 5.78 33.55 40.71
CA TYR A 112 5.38 33.58 42.11
C TYR A 112 4.68 32.27 42.52
N LEU A 113 3.72 31.80 41.70
CA LEU A 113 3.02 30.53 41.92
C LEU A 113 4.00 29.34 41.92
N LYS A 114 4.93 29.29 40.95
CA LYS A 114 6.03 28.30 40.89
C LYS A 114 6.83 28.28 42.18
N LYS A 115 7.34 29.43 42.66
CA LYS A 115 8.12 29.53 43.91
C LYS A 115 7.32 28.99 45.11
N ARG A 116 6.06 29.41 45.26
CA ARG A 116 5.17 28.97 46.34
C ARG A 116 4.90 27.47 46.30
N LEU A 117 4.69 26.90 45.11
CA LEU A 117 4.43 25.48 44.93
C LEU A 117 5.68 24.63 45.20
N LEU A 118 6.85 25.06 44.75
CA LEU A 118 8.13 24.39 45.05
C LEU A 118 8.39 24.34 46.56
N GLN A 119 8.16 25.44 47.29
CA GLN A 119 8.30 25.51 48.75
C GLN A 119 7.35 24.53 49.49
N LEU A 120 6.14 24.31 48.95
CA LEU A 120 5.23 23.26 49.46
C LEU A 120 5.76 21.86 49.15
N CYS A 121 6.33 21.63 47.96
CA CYS A 121 6.93 20.36 47.55
C CYS A 121 8.18 19.98 48.38
N GLU A 122 8.91 20.93 48.95
CA GLU A 122 10.03 20.66 49.87
C GLU A 122 9.57 20.05 51.19
N ASN A 123 8.46 20.56 51.72
CA ASN A 123 7.86 20.09 52.97
C ASN A 123 6.93 18.87 52.78
N LEU A 124 6.64 18.51 51.53
CA LEU A 124 5.76 17.40 51.18
C LEU A 124 6.45 16.05 51.46
N LYS A 125 6.00 15.40 52.53
CA LYS A 125 6.33 13.99 52.80
C LYS A 125 5.46 13.09 51.92
N VAL A 126 6.07 12.11 51.28
CA VAL A 126 5.40 11.15 50.39
C VAL A 126 5.62 9.70 50.86
N PRO A 127 4.68 8.78 50.61
CA PRO A 127 4.89 7.36 50.86
C PRO A 127 6.14 6.84 50.13
N PRO A 128 6.97 5.98 50.76
CA PRO A 128 8.13 5.40 50.10
C PRO A 128 7.69 4.50 48.92
N ARG A 129 8.25 4.74 47.74
CA ARG A 129 7.97 3.94 46.53
C ARG A 129 8.46 2.51 46.72
N LYS A 130 7.63 1.53 46.36
CA LYS A 130 8.05 0.12 46.19
C LYS A 130 8.80 0.01 44.86
N LEU A 131 10.12 -0.06 44.89
CA LEU A 131 10.97 0.03 43.68
C LEU A 131 10.98 -1.24 42.79
N LYS A 132 10.25 -2.31 43.15
CA LYS A 132 10.24 -3.57 42.40
C LYS A 132 9.74 -3.41 40.95
N ASP A 133 8.82 -2.49 40.72
CA ASP A 133 8.25 -2.25 39.39
C ASP A 133 9.23 -1.51 38.46
N LEU A 134 10.25 -0.85 39.02
CA LEU A 134 11.25 -0.10 38.27
C LEU A 134 12.27 -1.00 37.55
N THR A 135 12.46 -2.24 38.00
CA THR A 135 13.40 -3.18 37.38
C THR A 135 12.98 -3.51 35.94
N ASN A 136 11.67 -3.60 35.69
CA ASN A 136 11.09 -3.85 34.37
C ASN A 136 11.32 -2.70 33.37
N VAL A 137 11.48 -1.47 33.88
CA VAL A 137 11.76 -0.28 33.04
C VAL A 137 13.16 -0.36 32.42
N SER A 138 14.12 -0.98 33.12
CA SER A 138 15.49 -1.18 32.62
C SER A 138 15.53 -2.19 31.47
N SER A 139 14.78 -3.29 31.56
CA SER A 139 14.63 -4.24 30.46
C SER A 139 13.88 -3.65 29.27
N LEU A 140 12.80 -2.89 29.52
CA LEU A 140 12.03 -2.20 28.49
C LEU A 140 12.92 -1.22 27.70
N LEU A 141 13.68 -0.37 28.40
CA LEU A 141 14.61 0.58 27.77
C LEU A 141 15.72 -0.11 26.93
N LYS A 142 16.16 -1.31 27.30
CA LYS A 142 17.13 -2.09 26.51
C LYS A 142 16.50 -2.66 25.24
N MET A 143 15.25 -3.11 25.31
CA MET A 143 14.48 -3.63 24.17
C MET A 143 14.19 -2.49 23.18
N GLU A 144 13.68 -1.37 23.66
CA GLU A 144 13.45 -0.13 22.88
C GLU A 144 14.70 0.31 22.10
N ARG A 145 15.88 0.28 22.75
CA ARG A 145 17.17 0.62 22.13
C ARG A 145 17.72 -0.45 21.18
N ALA A 146 17.19 -1.68 21.22
CA ALA A 146 17.53 -2.69 20.23
C ALA A 146 16.65 -2.51 18.98
N GLU A 147 15.35 -2.30 19.19
CA GLU A 147 14.38 -1.99 18.14
C GLU A 147 14.74 -0.70 17.38
N HIS A 148 15.08 0.38 18.09
CA HIS A 148 15.54 1.63 17.47
C HIS A 148 16.75 1.42 16.52
N ARG A 149 17.73 0.61 16.93
CA ARG A 149 18.91 0.33 16.10
C ARG A 149 18.57 -0.53 14.88
N ALA A 150 17.74 -1.54 15.04
CA ALA A 150 17.23 -2.33 13.91
C ALA A 150 16.42 -1.46 12.92
N ASN A 151 15.68 -0.48 13.43
CA ASN A 151 14.94 0.49 12.60
C ASN A 151 15.90 1.47 11.89
N GLU A 152 16.96 1.96 12.54
CA GLU A 152 18.00 2.77 11.89
C GLU A 152 18.74 2.01 10.79
N GLU A 153 19.10 0.74 11.05
CA GLU A 153 19.71 -0.16 10.06
C GLU A 153 18.75 -0.42 8.88
N GLY A 154 17.46 -0.65 9.15
CA GLY A 154 16.43 -0.80 8.13
C GLY A 154 16.20 0.46 7.29
N LEU A 155 16.24 1.65 7.90
CA LEU A 155 16.16 2.94 7.20
C LEU A 155 17.38 3.17 6.30
N ALA A 156 18.58 2.80 6.74
CA ALA A 156 19.79 2.90 5.92
C ALA A 156 19.70 1.98 4.68
N LEU A 157 19.21 0.75 4.83
CA LEU A 157 18.99 -0.18 3.71
C LEU A 157 17.94 0.34 2.72
N LEU A 158 16.86 0.97 3.21
CA LEU A 158 15.83 1.58 2.35
C LEU A 158 16.39 2.77 1.57
N GLN A 159 17.28 3.58 2.17
CA GLN A 159 17.94 4.68 1.47
C GLN A 159 18.88 4.14 0.37
N GLU A 160 19.67 3.10 0.67
CA GLU A 160 20.55 2.46 -0.32
C GLU A 160 19.77 1.91 -1.53
N GLU A 161 18.58 1.35 -1.31
CA GLU A 161 17.71 0.87 -2.39
C GLU A 161 17.10 2.00 -3.21
N ILE A 162 16.71 3.12 -2.58
CA ILE A 162 16.29 4.34 -3.27
C ILE A 162 17.41 4.87 -4.17
N ASP A 163 18.64 4.93 -3.66
CA ASP A 163 19.79 5.45 -4.40
C ASP A 163 20.11 4.58 -5.63
N LYS A 164 20.05 3.24 -5.52
CA LYS A 164 20.17 2.30 -6.66
C LYS A 164 19.07 2.49 -7.70
N ILE A 165 17.83 2.71 -7.26
CA ILE A 165 16.69 2.97 -8.16
C ILE A 165 16.90 4.31 -8.89
N LEU A 166 17.39 5.34 -8.20
CA LEU A 166 17.73 6.63 -8.81
C LEU A 166 18.85 6.51 -9.85
N GLU A 167 19.95 5.82 -9.56
CA GLU A 167 21.03 5.55 -10.52
C GLU A 167 20.50 4.79 -11.76
N THR A 168 19.63 3.81 -11.55
CA THR A 168 18.97 3.06 -12.63
C THR A 168 18.09 3.98 -13.49
N ILE A 169 17.29 4.85 -12.88
CA ILE A 169 16.44 5.82 -13.58
C ILE A 169 17.27 6.84 -14.35
N GLU A 170 18.39 7.33 -13.80
CA GLU A 170 19.29 8.26 -14.48
C GLU A 170 19.94 7.61 -15.71
N SER A 171 20.46 6.40 -15.56
CA SER A 171 21.01 5.59 -16.66
C SER A 171 19.97 5.33 -17.76
N MET A 172 18.75 4.91 -17.38
CA MET A 172 17.64 4.74 -18.31
C MET A 172 17.29 6.05 -19.03
N THR A 173 17.24 7.17 -18.32
CA THR A 173 16.92 8.50 -18.88
C THR A 173 17.99 8.95 -19.88
N GLY A 174 19.27 8.72 -19.57
CA GLY A 174 20.38 8.94 -20.51
C GLY A 174 20.26 8.08 -21.76
N SER A 175 19.87 6.80 -21.62
CA SER A 175 19.66 5.91 -22.77
C SER A 175 18.49 6.37 -23.65
N VAL A 176 17.37 6.80 -23.06
CA VAL A 176 16.20 7.35 -23.75
C VAL A 176 16.56 8.64 -24.50
N HIS A 177 17.34 9.53 -23.88
CA HIS A 177 17.80 10.75 -24.54
C HIS A 177 18.74 10.44 -25.73
N SER A 178 19.67 9.49 -25.56
CA SER A 178 20.54 9.03 -26.66
C SER A 178 19.74 8.44 -27.83
N LEU A 179 18.76 7.59 -27.54
CA LEU A 179 17.86 7.02 -28.57
C LEU A 179 17.03 8.08 -29.26
N LYS A 180 16.47 9.05 -28.52
CA LYS A 180 15.73 10.18 -29.10
C LYS A 180 16.60 10.98 -30.08
N ASN A 181 17.85 11.27 -29.72
CA ASN A 181 18.78 12.00 -30.59
C ASN A 181 19.12 11.20 -31.85
N LYS A 182 19.32 9.87 -31.74
CA LYS A 182 19.51 8.98 -32.90
C LYS A 182 18.30 8.95 -33.83
N ILE A 183 17.09 8.85 -33.27
CA ILE A 183 15.84 8.90 -34.06
C ILE A 183 15.73 10.25 -34.78
N GLN A 184 16.04 11.35 -34.11
CA GLN A 184 16.01 12.68 -34.72
C GLN A 184 16.98 12.80 -35.91
N ILE A 185 18.21 12.31 -35.77
CA ILE A 185 19.22 12.30 -36.85
C ILE A 185 18.73 11.46 -38.04
N LEU A 186 18.28 10.23 -37.78
CA LEU A 186 17.75 9.34 -38.83
C LEU A 186 16.50 9.93 -39.51
N THR A 187 15.66 10.65 -38.77
CA THR A 187 14.49 11.34 -39.34
C THR A 187 14.92 12.43 -40.31
N SER A 188 15.92 13.25 -39.96
CA SER A 188 16.47 14.26 -40.89
C SER A 188 17.19 13.66 -42.09
N GLU A 189 17.88 12.53 -41.94
CA GLU A 189 18.57 11.83 -43.03
C GLU A 189 17.55 11.22 -44.02
N VAL A 190 16.47 10.62 -43.51
CA VAL A 190 15.36 10.10 -44.34
C VAL A 190 14.63 11.24 -45.07
N GLU A 191 14.38 12.37 -44.42
CA GLU A 191 13.78 13.55 -45.07
C GLU A 191 14.70 14.09 -46.20
N GLU A 192 16.01 14.17 -45.96
CA GLU A 192 16.97 14.61 -46.97
C GLU A 192 17.03 13.67 -48.19
N GLU A 193 17.01 12.35 -47.96
CA GLU A 193 16.94 11.36 -49.05
C GLU A 193 15.59 11.35 -49.76
N GLU A 194 14.47 11.59 -49.05
CA GLU A 194 13.16 11.72 -49.68
C GLU A 194 13.08 12.95 -50.59
N GLU A 195 13.64 14.09 -50.16
CA GLU A 195 13.75 15.30 -50.99
C GLU A 195 14.69 15.12 -52.19
N LYS A 196 15.82 14.41 -52.03
CA LYS A 196 16.67 14.02 -53.17
C LYS A 196 15.93 13.14 -54.16
N VAL A 197 15.15 12.17 -53.69
CA VAL A 197 14.31 11.30 -54.51
C VAL A 197 13.24 12.12 -55.25
N LYS A 198 12.47 12.98 -54.56
CA LYS A 198 11.49 13.88 -55.18
C LYS A 198 12.12 14.74 -56.29
N GLN A 199 13.28 15.34 -56.03
CA GLN A 199 14.02 16.14 -57.02
C GLN A 199 14.50 15.30 -58.21
N MET A 200 15.10 14.13 -57.95
CA MET A 200 15.68 13.27 -59.00
C MET A 200 14.61 12.71 -59.94
N PHE A 201 13.41 12.43 -59.43
CA PHE A 201 12.31 11.90 -60.25
C PHE A 201 11.30 12.95 -60.73
N GLN A 202 11.42 14.22 -60.30
CA GLN A 202 10.40 15.28 -60.50
C GLN A 202 8.97 14.80 -60.15
N ILE A 203 8.83 14.01 -59.08
CA ILE A 203 7.54 13.44 -58.65
C ILE A 203 6.80 14.49 -57.83
N ASP A 204 6.07 15.36 -58.52
CA ASP A 204 5.09 16.28 -57.93
C ASP A 204 3.67 15.63 -57.87
N SER A 205 3.55 14.34 -58.22
CA SER A 205 2.33 13.54 -57.98
C SER A 205 2.64 12.05 -57.86
N GLY A 206 2.06 11.39 -56.85
CA GLY A 206 2.36 10.01 -56.45
C GLY A 206 1.85 8.90 -57.39
N VAL A 207 2.06 9.05 -58.69
CA VAL A 207 1.83 8.02 -59.70
C VAL A 207 3.16 7.72 -60.37
N LEU A 208 3.48 6.43 -60.53
CA LEU A 208 4.62 5.97 -61.34
C LEU A 208 4.65 6.77 -62.64
N CYS A 209 5.81 7.31 -63.04
CA CYS A 209 6.00 8.11 -64.26
C CYS A 209 5.87 7.26 -65.54
N LEU A 210 4.70 6.64 -65.71
CA LEU A 210 4.28 5.91 -66.88
C LEU A 210 3.88 6.95 -67.94
N PRO A 211 4.25 6.75 -69.22
CA PRO A 211 3.74 7.57 -70.31
C PRO A 211 2.21 7.62 -70.24
N GLU A 212 1.63 8.82 -70.29
CA GLU A 212 0.18 9.01 -70.17
C GLU A 212 -0.52 8.24 -71.31
N LEU A 213 -1.10 7.08 -70.95
CA LEU A 213 -1.75 6.21 -71.93
C LEU A 213 -2.88 6.98 -72.57
N SER A 214 -2.79 7.18 -73.90
CA SER A 214 -3.70 8.09 -74.59
C SER A 214 -5.16 7.78 -74.23
N GLN A 215 -5.96 8.82 -73.97
CA GLN A 215 -7.36 8.62 -73.59
C GLN A 215 -8.16 7.83 -74.64
N LYS A 216 -7.69 7.74 -75.89
CA LYS A 216 -8.25 6.89 -76.94
C LYS A 216 -8.08 5.40 -76.64
N SER A 217 -6.99 4.98 -76.00
CA SER A 217 -6.74 3.59 -75.56
C SER A 217 -7.59 3.25 -74.33
N LEU A 218 -7.62 4.15 -73.33
CA LEU A 218 -8.40 3.93 -72.10
C LEU A 218 -9.93 4.02 -72.32
N LYS A 219 -10.39 4.80 -73.30
CA LYS A 219 -11.80 4.89 -73.71
C LYS A 219 -12.15 3.99 -74.90
N ALA A 220 -11.21 3.22 -75.44
CA ALA A 220 -11.53 2.25 -76.47
C ALA A 220 -12.52 1.22 -75.92
N PRO A 221 -13.58 0.86 -76.66
CA PRO A 221 -14.36 -0.32 -76.33
C PRO A 221 -13.41 -1.52 -76.26
N THR A 222 -13.51 -2.32 -75.19
CA THR A 222 -12.83 -3.62 -75.12
C THR A 222 -13.20 -4.43 -76.37
N LEU A 223 -12.28 -5.20 -76.94
CA LEU A 223 -12.50 -5.98 -78.17
C LEU A 223 -13.85 -6.75 -78.17
N GLN A 224 -14.25 -7.28 -77.01
CA GLN A 224 -15.55 -7.92 -76.78
C GLN A 224 -16.75 -7.01 -77.09
N LYS A 225 -16.73 -5.74 -76.69
CA LYS A 225 -17.77 -4.75 -76.98
C LYS A 225 -17.81 -4.39 -78.46
N GLU A 226 -16.65 -4.26 -79.10
CA GLU A 226 -16.54 -3.96 -80.53
C GLU A 226 -17.10 -5.12 -81.38
N ILE A 227 -16.73 -6.36 -81.05
CA ILE A 227 -17.31 -7.57 -81.66
C ILE A 227 -18.83 -7.64 -81.44
N LEU A 228 -19.32 -7.31 -80.24
CA LEU A 228 -20.77 -7.26 -79.96
C LEU A 228 -21.50 -6.19 -80.80
N THR A 229 -20.89 -5.03 -81.07
CA THR A 229 -21.50 -4.00 -81.94
C THR A 229 -21.58 -4.40 -83.41
N LEU A 230 -20.76 -5.35 -83.86
CA LEU A 230 -20.79 -5.88 -85.23
C LEU A 230 -21.87 -6.94 -85.46
N ILE A 231 -22.50 -7.46 -84.40
CA ILE A 231 -23.50 -8.53 -84.48
C ILE A 231 -24.92 -7.95 -84.42
N PRO A 232 -25.75 -8.11 -85.48
CA PRO A 232 -27.17 -7.75 -85.43
C PRO A 232 -27.89 -8.53 -84.33
N ASN A 233 -28.74 -7.85 -83.56
CA ASN A 233 -29.50 -8.43 -82.45
C ASN A 233 -28.64 -8.97 -81.27
N HIS A 234 -27.47 -8.39 -81.01
CA HIS A 234 -26.59 -8.72 -79.87
C HIS A 234 -27.31 -8.74 -78.50
N ASN A 235 -28.34 -7.90 -78.29
CA ASN A 235 -29.08 -7.84 -77.03
C ASN A 235 -29.98 -9.07 -76.78
N ALA A 236 -30.43 -9.77 -77.82
CA ALA A 236 -31.09 -11.07 -77.64
C ALA A 236 -30.05 -12.15 -77.32
N LEU A 237 -28.96 -12.21 -78.10
CA LEU A 237 -27.88 -13.17 -77.90
C LEU A 237 -27.24 -13.08 -76.51
N LEU A 238 -27.08 -11.86 -75.96
CA LEU A 238 -26.60 -11.66 -74.58
C LEU A 238 -27.57 -12.22 -73.53
N LYS A 239 -28.89 -12.11 -73.73
CA LYS A 239 -29.89 -12.69 -72.84
C LYS A 239 -29.92 -14.21 -72.95
N ASP A 240 -29.85 -14.75 -74.17
CA ASP A 240 -29.80 -16.19 -74.41
C ASP A 240 -28.52 -16.81 -73.82
N LEU A 241 -27.39 -16.10 -73.92
CA LEU A 241 -26.11 -16.50 -73.30
C LEU A 241 -26.18 -16.44 -71.77
N ASP A 242 -26.82 -15.41 -71.19
CA ASP A 242 -27.00 -15.30 -69.74
C ASP A 242 -27.95 -16.39 -69.19
N VAL A 243 -29.03 -16.70 -69.90
CA VAL A 243 -29.92 -17.84 -69.60
C VAL A 243 -29.15 -19.16 -69.69
N LEU A 244 -28.32 -19.34 -70.72
CA LEU A 244 -27.51 -20.54 -70.91
C LEU A 244 -26.41 -20.68 -69.84
N HIS A 245 -25.75 -19.59 -69.46
CA HIS A 245 -24.76 -19.56 -68.38
C HIS A 245 -25.41 -19.81 -67.00
N ASN A 246 -26.63 -19.34 -66.80
CA ASN A 246 -27.40 -19.58 -65.58
C ASN A 246 -28.13 -20.93 -65.53
N SER A 247 -28.14 -21.70 -66.63
CA SER A 247 -28.76 -23.02 -66.70
C SER A 247 -28.14 -24.00 -65.70
N SER A 248 -28.94 -24.97 -65.25
CA SER A 248 -28.45 -26.06 -64.39
C SER A 248 -27.35 -26.88 -65.06
N GLN A 249 -27.45 -27.10 -66.38
CA GLN A 249 -26.47 -27.87 -67.15
C GLN A 249 -25.10 -27.17 -67.16
N MET A 250 -25.07 -25.86 -67.41
CA MET A 250 -23.81 -25.10 -67.43
C MET A 250 -23.20 -24.98 -66.02
N LYS A 251 -24.03 -24.79 -64.99
CA LYS A 251 -23.56 -24.77 -63.59
C LYS A 251 -22.97 -26.13 -63.18
N ASN A 252 -23.62 -27.23 -63.52
CA ASN A 252 -23.13 -28.59 -63.25
C ASN A 252 -21.80 -28.88 -64.00
N MET A 253 -21.69 -28.45 -65.25
CA MET A 253 -20.46 -28.51 -66.04
C MET A 253 -19.33 -27.71 -65.38
N LEU A 254 -19.60 -26.48 -64.93
CA LEU A 254 -18.62 -25.63 -64.25
C LEU A 254 -18.14 -26.26 -62.94
N THR A 255 -19.05 -26.77 -62.10
CA THR A 255 -18.69 -27.46 -60.85
C THR A 255 -17.87 -28.73 -61.10
N PHE A 256 -18.20 -29.50 -62.15
CA PHE A 256 -17.42 -30.68 -62.54
C PHE A 256 -16.00 -30.32 -62.98
N ILE A 257 -15.85 -29.25 -63.77
CA ILE A 257 -14.54 -28.74 -64.19
C ILE A 257 -13.73 -28.27 -62.97
N GLU A 258 -14.33 -27.50 -62.06
CA GLU A 258 -13.69 -27.07 -60.82
C GLU A 258 -13.24 -28.25 -59.94
N GLU A 259 -14.07 -29.28 -59.80
CA GLU A 259 -13.76 -30.47 -59.00
C GLU A 259 -12.62 -31.28 -59.63
N ALA A 260 -12.64 -31.46 -60.95
CA ALA A 260 -11.54 -32.08 -61.69
C ALA A 260 -10.22 -31.30 -61.54
N TYR A 261 -10.25 -29.95 -61.53
CA TYR A 261 -9.06 -29.15 -61.23
C TYR A 261 -8.60 -29.29 -59.77
N LYS A 262 -9.51 -29.31 -58.80
CA LYS A 262 -9.19 -29.51 -57.37
C LYS A 262 -8.53 -30.88 -57.14
N ASP A 263 -9.02 -31.93 -57.79
CA ASP A 263 -8.44 -33.27 -57.71
C ASP A 263 -7.12 -33.41 -58.48
N TRP A 264 -6.97 -32.75 -59.63
CA TRP A 264 -5.67 -32.66 -60.31
C TRP A 264 -4.60 -32.01 -59.41
N ILE A 265 -4.93 -30.91 -58.72
CA ILE A 265 -4.05 -30.24 -57.75
C ILE A 265 -3.71 -31.18 -56.57
N ARG A 266 -4.70 -31.90 -56.02
CA ARG A 266 -4.47 -32.89 -54.94
C ARG A 266 -3.54 -34.02 -55.38
N LEU A 267 -3.73 -34.57 -56.58
CA LEU A 267 -2.88 -35.62 -57.15
C LEU A 267 -1.45 -35.11 -57.41
N GLN A 268 -1.30 -33.87 -57.88
CA GLN A 268 0.01 -33.22 -58.03
C GLN A 268 0.72 -33.07 -56.68
N ALA A 269 0.01 -32.64 -55.63
CA ALA A 269 0.55 -32.52 -54.28
C ALA A 269 0.98 -33.88 -53.69
N LEU A 270 0.16 -34.92 -53.84
CA LEU A 270 0.48 -36.30 -53.42
C LEU A 270 1.71 -36.85 -54.18
N SER A 271 1.81 -36.60 -55.48
CA SER A 271 2.97 -36.97 -56.31
C SER A 271 4.26 -36.25 -55.86
N CYS A 272 4.16 -34.99 -55.46
CA CYS A 272 5.28 -34.25 -54.87
C CYS A 272 5.67 -34.81 -53.49
N GLN A 273 4.70 -35.14 -52.62
CA GLN A 273 4.95 -35.74 -51.32
C GLN A 273 5.57 -37.14 -51.42
N HIS A 274 5.11 -37.97 -52.37
CA HIS A 274 5.70 -39.29 -52.62
C HIS A 274 7.15 -39.18 -53.11
N ARG A 275 7.44 -38.26 -54.04
CA ARG A 275 8.82 -37.98 -54.50
C ARG A 275 9.71 -37.44 -53.37
N ALA A 276 9.17 -36.62 -52.46
CA ALA A 276 9.90 -36.18 -51.27
C ALA A 276 10.24 -37.35 -50.33
N ARG A 277 9.26 -38.21 -49.99
CA ARG A 277 9.48 -39.41 -49.17
C ARG A 277 10.44 -40.43 -49.80
N HIS A 278 10.43 -40.56 -51.12
CA HIS A 278 11.38 -41.43 -51.84
C HIS A 278 12.81 -40.88 -51.78
N ARG A 279 12.99 -39.56 -51.97
CA ARG A 279 14.30 -38.89 -51.81
C ARG A 279 14.82 -39.01 -50.38
N ALA A 280 13.95 -38.86 -49.37
CA ALA A 280 14.33 -39.04 -47.96
C ALA A 280 14.84 -40.47 -47.69
N ARG A 281 14.12 -41.52 -48.13
CA ARG A 281 14.56 -42.92 -47.99
C ARG A 281 15.87 -43.23 -48.71
N ILE A 282 16.11 -42.68 -49.90
CA ILE A 282 17.41 -42.81 -50.58
C ILE A 282 18.53 -42.16 -49.75
N HIS A 283 18.28 -41.01 -49.16
CA HIS A 283 19.26 -40.31 -48.32
C HIS A 283 19.56 -41.10 -47.04
N GLU A 284 18.54 -41.66 -46.40
CA GLU A 284 18.65 -42.49 -45.19
C GLU A 284 19.42 -43.79 -45.46
N GLN A 285 19.14 -44.47 -46.58
CA GLN A 285 19.93 -45.62 -47.03
C GLN A 285 21.39 -45.27 -47.36
N ARG A 286 21.64 -44.09 -47.96
CA ARG A 286 23.01 -43.61 -48.20
C ARG A 286 23.78 -43.34 -46.91
N VAL A 287 23.13 -42.79 -45.89
CA VAL A 287 23.75 -42.57 -44.57
C VAL A 287 24.09 -43.92 -43.92
N HIS A 288 23.18 -44.90 -43.97
CA HIS A 288 23.40 -46.24 -43.41
C HIS A 288 24.47 -47.09 -44.12
N VAL A 289 24.87 -46.76 -45.35
CA VAL A 289 25.96 -47.43 -46.10
C VAL A 289 27.31 -46.75 -45.90
N LEU A 290 27.34 -45.58 -45.23
CA LEU A 290 28.54 -44.79 -44.94
C LEU A 290 28.91 -44.80 -43.44
N SER A 291 28.37 -45.75 -42.67
CA SER A 291 28.71 -46.06 -41.26
C SER A 291 28.98 -47.54 -41.10
#